data_AF-A0A1G5P2R4-F1
#
_entry.id   AF-A0A1G5P2R4-F1
#
_cell.length_a   1.000
_cell.length_b   1.000
_cell.length_c   1.000
_cell.angle_alpha   90.00
_cell.angle_beta   90.00
_cell.angle_gamma   90.00
#
_symmetry.space_group_name_H-M   'P 1'
#
loop_
_entity.id
_entity.type
_entity.pdbx_description
1 polymer ?
#
loop_
_entity_poly.entity_id
_entity_poly.type
_entity_poly.pdbx_seq_one_letter_code
_entity_poly.pdbx_strand_id
1 'polypeptide(L)'
;MTPDQFKAWRKKLGMKQKEAADRLGLKKRMIQYYETGERDGKKVKIPKSVRLACYALSVGICDYDGETASYEDGLDTIDETNSESEPSAVAEIN
;
A
#
# COMPACT_ATOMS: atom_id res chain seq x y z
N MET A 1 -6.03 -14.83 -2.63
CA MET A 1 -4.68 -14.69 -2.08
C MET A 1 -4.29 -16.00 -1.41
N THR A 2 -3.37 -16.73 -2.02
CA THR A 2 -2.71 -17.93 -1.48
C THR A 2 -1.54 -17.54 -0.56
N PRO A 3 -0.96 -18.48 0.20
CA PRO A 3 0.23 -18.20 1.01
C PRO A 3 1.41 -17.63 0.21
N ASP A 4 1.67 -18.19 -0.98
CA ASP A 4 2.72 -17.70 -1.88
C ASP A 4 2.43 -16.29 -2.39
N GLN A 5 1.17 -15.99 -2.75
CA GLN A 5 0.76 -14.65 -3.17
C GLN A 5 0.92 -13.62 -2.03
N PHE A 6 0.60 -14.00 -0.79
CA PHE A 6 0.77 -13.12 0.37
C PHE A 6 2.25 -12.85 0.67
N LYS A 7 3.08 -13.89 0.62
CA LYS A 7 4.54 -13.78 0.77
C LYS A 7 5.16 -12.92 -0.33
N ALA A 8 4.71 -13.08 -1.58
CA ALA A 8 5.15 -12.28 -2.71
C ALA A 8 4.73 -10.81 -2.56
N TRP A 9 3.48 -10.55 -2.16
CA TRP A 9 3.00 -9.19 -1.85
C TRP A 9 3.88 -8.49 -0.82
N ARG A 10 4.15 -9.13 0.32
CA ARG A 10 4.99 -8.54 1.37
C ARG A 10 6.39 -8.21 0.84
N LYS A 11 7.00 -9.14 0.11
CA LYS A 11 8.34 -8.95 -0.47
C LYS A 11 8.36 -7.83 -1.53
N LYS A 12 7.30 -7.70 -2.32
CA LYS A 12 7.16 -6.63 -3.34
C LYS A 12 7.20 -5.24 -2.70
N LEU A 13 6.61 -5.09 -1.50
CA LEU A 13 6.65 -3.86 -0.73
C LEU A 13 7.90 -3.71 0.16
N GLY A 14 8.91 -4.58 0.01
CA GLY A 14 10.16 -4.51 0.77
C GLY A 14 10.05 -4.82 2.27
N MET A 15 8.86 -5.19 2.75
CA MET A 15 8.58 -5.29 4.19
C MET A 15 9.17 -6.53 4.84
N LYS A 16 9.70 -6.39 6.06
CA LYS A 16 9.96 -7.53 6.95
C LYS A 16 8.65 -8.08 7.52
N GLN A 17 8.64 -9.31 8.02
CA GLN A 17 7.43 -9.91 8.62
C GLN A 17 6.88 -9.09 9.81
N LYS A 18 7.75 -8.44 10.60
CA LYS A 18 7.32 -7.59 11.73
C LYS A 18 6.60 -6.34 11.20
N GLU A 19 7.23 -5.63 10.28
CA GLU A 19 6.70 -4.42 9.65
C GLU A 19 5.35 -4.65 8.95
N ALA A 20 5.23 -5.74 8.19
CA ALA A 20 3.94 -6.11 7.59
C ALA A 20 2.86 -6.41 8.64
N ALA A 21 3.26 -6.93 9.81
CA ALA A 21 2.34 -7.14 10.92
C ALA A 21 1.89 -5.80 11.52
N ASP A 22 2.83 -4.88 11.74
CA ASP A 22 2.57 -3.55 12.27
C ASP A 22 1.62 -2.78 11.33
N ARG A 23 1.89 -2.75 10.03
CA ARG A 23 1.02 -2.09 9.02
C ARG A 23 -0.37 -2.72 8.86
N LEU A 24 -0.51 -4.03 9.11
CA LEU A 24 -1.80 -4.71 9.05
C LEU A 24 -2.56 -4.69 10.40
N GLY A 25 -1.96 -4.14 11.47
CA GLY A 25 -2.53 -4.22 12.81
C GLY A 25 -2.60 -5.66 13.36
N LEU A 26 -1.66 -6.53 12.96
CA LEU A 26 -1.62 -7.94 13.32
C LEU A 26 -0.40 -8.30 14.16
N LYS A 27 -0.47 -9.42 14.87
CA LYS A 27 0.72 -10.02 15.49
C LYS A 27 1.61 -10.61 14.40
N LYS A 28 2.95 -10.48 14.52
CA LYS A 28 3.93 -11.11 13.59
C LYS A 28 3.64 -12.59 13.29
N ARG A 29 3.18 -13.34 14.28
CA ARG A 29 2.83 -14.76 14.13
C ARG A 29 1.69 -15.00 13.12
N MET A 30 0.77 -14.06 12.95
CA MET A 30 -0.28 -14.15 11.92
C MET A 30 0.31 -14.07 10.51
N ILE A 31 1.31 -13.22 10.31
CA ILE A 31 2.04 -13.13 9.04
C ILE A 31 2.66 -14.48 8.69
N GLN A 32 3.28 -15.14 9.68
CA GLN A 32 3.85 -16.47 9.48
C GLN A 32 2.79 -17.50 9.09
N TYR A 33 1.65 -17.55 9.80
CA TYR A 33 0.56 -18.48 9.47
C TYR A 33 -0.03 -18.23 8.08
N TYR A 34 -0.09 -16.98 7.63
CA TYR A 34 -0.56 -16.66 6.28
C TYR A 34 0.47 -17.02 5.20
N GLU A 35 1.78 -16.90 5.48
CA GLU A 35 2.83 -17.30 4.54
C GLU A 35 3.04 -18.81 4.44
N THR A 36 2.81 -19.55 5.53
CA THR A 36 2.86 -21.02 5.52
C THR A 36 1.52 -21.64 5.11
N GLY A 37 0.43 -20.90 5.25
CA GLY A 37 -0.93 -21.42 5.09
C GLY A 37 -1.35 -22.37 6.21
N GLU A 38 -0.69 -22.32 7.38
CA GLU A 38 -0.89 -23.28 8.47
C GLU A 38 -0.75 -22.65 9.86
N ARG A 39 -1.59 -23.10 10.80
CA ARG A 39 -1.49 -22.88 12.24
C ARG A 39 -1.66 -24.21 12.96
N ASP A 40 -0.63 -24.63 13.69
CA ASP A 40 -0.65 -25.84 14.53
C ASP A 40 -1.12 -27.09 13.78
N GLY A 41 -0.57 -27.36 12.58
CA GLY A 41 -0.98 -28.50 11.75
C GLY A 41 -2.23 -28.26 10.89
N LYS A 42 -2.98 -27.16 11.13
CA LYS A 42 -4.26 -26.90 10.47
C LYS A 42 -4.12 -25.85 9.39
N LYS A 43 -4.71 -26.12 8.23
CA LYS A 43 -4.74 -25.15 7.13
C LYS A 43 -5.47 -23.87 7.54
N VAL A 44 -4.82 -22.74 7.28
CA VAL A 44 -5.34 -21.39 7.55
C VAL A 44 -5.56 -20.67 6.24
N LYS A 45 -6.75 -20.10 6.08
CA LYS A 45 -7.06 -19.20 4.97
C LYS A 45 -6.82 -17.76 5.41
N ILE A 46 -6.34 -16.93 4.48
CA ILE A 46 -6.19 -15.49 4.69
C ILE A 46 -7.59 -14.86 4.67
N PRO A 47 -8.05 -14.19 5.76
CA PRO A 47 -9.37 -13.58 5.84
C PRO A 47 -9.60 -12.50 4.77
N LYS A 48 -10.87 -12.23 4.44
CA LYS A 48 -11.24 -11.18 3.46
C LYS A 48 -10.71 -9.81 3.89
N SER A 49 -10.83 -9.47 5.17
CA SER A 49 -10.33 -8.19 5.73
C SER A 49 -8.84 -8.01 5.47
N VAL A 50 -8.02 -9.03 5.76
CA VAL A 50 -6.57 -8.99 5.53
C VAL A 50 -6.26 -8.84 4.04
N ARG A 51 -6.99 -9.54 3.15
CA ARG A 51 -6.76 -9.41 1.70
C ARG A 51 -7.08 -7.99 1.19
N LEU A 52 -8.13 -7.36 1.73
CA LEU A 52 -8.48 -5.98 1.39
C LEU A 52 -7.43 -5.00 1.93
N ALA A 53 -6.96 -5.19 3.17
CA ALA A 53 -5.89 -4.39 3.74
C ALA A 53 -4.56 -4.52 2.95
N CYS A 54 -4.20 -5.72 2.49
CA CYS A 54 -3.05 -5.92 1.61
C CYS A 54 -3.19 -5.13 0.29
N TYR A 55 -4.40 -5.09 -0.27
CA TYR A 55 -4.66 -4.30 -1.47
C TYR A 55 -4.53 -2.79 -1.18
N ALA A 56 -5.12 -2.30 -0.09
CA ALA A 56 -5.02 -0.90 0.35
C ALA A 56 -3.55 -0.45 0.48
N LEU A 57 -2.73 -1.23 1.20
CA LEU A 57 -1.29 -0.96 1.33
C LEU A 57 -0.55 -1.02 -0.01
N SER A 58 -0.99 -1.85 -0.96
CA SER A 58 -0.37 -1.92 -2.29
C SER A 58 -0.63 -0.68 -3.15
N VAL A 59 -1.71 0.04 -2.88
CA VAL A 59 -2.08 1.31 -3.54
C VAL A 59 -1.70 2.53 -2.70
N GLY A 60 -0.96 2.34 -1.60
CA GLY A 60 -0.44 3.40 -0.75
C GLY A 60 -1.37 3.86 0.38
N ILE A 61 -2.56 3.28 0.53
CA ILE A 61 -3.48 3.62 1.63
C ILE A 61 -3.01 2.89 2.89
N CYS A 62 -2.62 3.66 3.91
CA CYS A 62 -2.11 3.15 5.18
C CYS A 62 -3.15 3.15 6.30
N ASP A 63 -4.14 4.03 6.24
CA ASP A 63 -5.24 4.09 7.22
C ASP A 63 -6.54 4.65 6.60
N TYR A 64 -7.67 4.39 7.25
CA TYR A 64 -8.99 4.91 6.84
C TYR A 64 -9.93 4.98 8.04
N ASP A 65 -10.51 6.15 8.29
CA ASP A 65 -11.35 6.42 9.46
C ASP A 65 -12.86 6.25 9.22
N GLY A 66 -13.27 5.98 7.98
CA GLY A 66 -14.69 5.94 7.57
C GLY A 66 -15.12 7.12 6.70
N GLU A 67 -14.31 8.18 6.63
CA GLU A 67 -14.57 9.38 5.85
C GLU A 67 -13.38 9.71 4.94
N THR A 68 -12.16 9.62 5.45
CA THR A 68 -10.92 9.98 4.75
C THR A 68 -9.87 8.87 4.81
N ALA A 69 -9.08 8.75 3.73
CA ALA A 69 -7.97 7.80 3.64
C ALA A 69 -6.64 8.51 3.85
N SER A 70 -5.77 7.90 4.66
CA SER A 70 -4.39 8.34 4.87
C SER A 70 -3.46 7.55 3.96
N TYR A 71 -2.43 8.21 3.44
CA TYR A 71 -1.43 7.62 2.55
C TYR A 71 -0.04 7.64 3.19
N GLU A 72 0.87 6.77 2.77
CA GLU A 72 2.26 6.80 3.27
C GLU A 72 2.99 8.07 2.80
N ASP A 73 3.61 8.80 3.75
CA ASP A 73 4.41 10.01 3.50
C ASP A 73 5.46 9.79 2.40
N GLY A 74 5.41 10.62 1.34
CA GLY A 74 6.50 10.75 0.36
C GLY A 74 6.13 10.73 -1.13
N LEU A 75 4.87 10.52 -1.49
CA LEU A 75 4.34 11.00 -2.77
C LEU A 75 3.35 12.12 -2.47
N ASP A 76 3.89 13.31 -2.18
CA ASP A 76 3.16 14.52 -2.53
C ASP A 76 2.67 14.33 -3.97
N THR A 77 1.39 14.51 -4.16
CA THR A 77 0.78 14.70 -5.46
C THR A 77 1.70 15.57 -6.30
N ILE A 78 2.34 14.99 -7.32
CA ILE A 78 2.73 15.78 -8.48
C ILE A 78 1.38 16.17 -9.07
N ASP A 79 0.87 17.30 -8.59
CA ASP A 79 -0.22 17.99 -9.24
C ASP A 79 0.32 18.37 -10.62
N GLU A 80 -0.11 17.66 -11.65
CA GLU A 80 0.14 17.97 -13.05
C GLU A 80 -0.63 19.25 -13.46
N THR A 81 -0.48 20.33 -12.71
CA THR A 81 -0.87 21.68 -13.11
C THR A 81 0.38 22.43 -13.58
N ASN A 82 1.07 21.85 -14.57
CA ASN A 82 1.91 22.62 -15.47
C ASN A 82 1.41 22.44 -16.91
N SER A 83 0.33 23.16 -17.23
CA SER A 83 -0.09 23.42 -18.60
C SER A 83 -0.53 24.88 -18.78
N GLU A 84 0.30 25.83 -18.38
CA GLU A 84 0.28 27.17 -19.00
C GLU A 84 1.70 27.51 -19.42
N SER A 85 1.97 27.27 -20.71
CA SER A 85 3.09 27.83 -21.43
C SER A 85 2.80 29.31 -21.63
N GLU A 86 3.64 30.19 -21.06
CA GLU A 86 3.78 31.55 -21.57
C GLU A 86 4.20 31.52 -23.05
N PRO A 87 3.68 32.43 -23.88
CA PRO A 87 4.52 33.08 -24.86
C PRO A 87 4.74 34.55 -24.47
N SER A 88 5.94 34.82 -24.00
CA SER A 88 6.55 36.15 -23.99
C SER A 88 6.91 36.57 -25.42
N ALA A 89 6.37 37.72 -25.87
CA ALA A 89 7.00 38.75 -26.71
C ALA A 89 6.00 39.40 -27.69
N VAL A 90 5.52 40.60 -27.35
CA VAL A 90 5.22 41.63 -28.35
C VAL A 90 5.95 42.88 -27.91
N ALA A 91 7.16 43.06 -28.43
CA ALA A 91 7.88 44.32 -28.34
C ALA A 91 7.24 45.31 -29.31
N GLU A 92 7.03 46.52 -28.80
CA GLU A 92 6.54 47.70 -29.48
C GLU A 92 7.39 48.05 -30.72
N ILE A 93 6.74 48.37 -31.82
CA ILE A 93 7.31 49.18 -32.90
C ILE A 93 6.35 50.33 -33.13
N ASN A 94 6.72 51.52 -32.65
CA ASN A 94 6.18 52.81 -33.06
C ASN A 94 7.35 53.66 -33.55
#